data_AF-A0A2V6JP22-F1
#
_entry.id   AF-A0A2V6JP22-F1
#
_cell.length_a   1.000
_cell.length_b   1.000
_cell.length_c   1.000
_cell.angle_alpha   90.00
_cell.angle_beta   90.00
_cell.angle_gamma   90.00
#
_symmetry.space_group_name_H-M   'P 1'
#
loop_
_entity.id
_entity.type
_entity.pdbx_description
1 polymer ?
#
loop_
_entity_poly.entity_id
_entity_poly.type
_entity_poly.pdbx_seq_one_letter_code
_entity_poly.pdbx_strand_id
1 'polypeptide(L)' 'WAKQPGRPHGWAKIHSARDVSGAINLEWHARSRTLICRVVTKLGNKPNSIIGDFVVYLLARHQSRILAIHIMRR' A
#
# COMPACT_ATOMS: atom_id res chain seq x y z
N TRP A 1 13.55 -13.37 -15.91
CA TRP A 1 13.91 -12.93 -14.54
C TRP A 1 13.65 -14.10 -13.59
N ALA A 2 14.68 -14.81 -13.13
CA ALA A 2 14.49 -15.97 -12.26
C ALA A 2 14.26 -15.51 -10.81
N LYS A 3 13.19 -15.98 -10.16
CA LYS A 3 12.97 -15.76 -8.72
C LYS A 3 13.92 -16.68 -7.95
N GLN A 4 14.87 -16.09 -7.21
CA GLN A 4 15.79 -16.86 -6.36
C GLN A 4 15.03 -17.46 -5.16
N PRO A 5 15.25 -18.75 -4.83
CA PRO A 5 14.70 -19.37 -3.62
C PRO A 5 15.26 -18.70 -2.36
N GLY A 6 14.39 -18.32 -1.42
CA GLY A 6 14.79 -17.76 -0.12
C GLY A 6 14.66 -16.25 0.03
N ARG A 7 14.27 -15.50 -1.01
CA ARG A 7 13.92 -14.09 -0.82
C ARG A 7 12.63 -14.02 0.02
N PRO A 8 12.60 -13.30 1.16
CA PRO A 8 11.34 -13.00 1.85
C PRO A 8 10.38 -12.46 0.81
N HIS A 9 9.10 -12.84 0.86
CA HIS A 9 8.08 -12.34 -0.06
C HIS A 9 8.03 -10.81 0.08
N GLY A 10 8.86 -10.12 -0.71
CA GLY A 10 9.04 -8.70 -0.58
C GLY A 10 7.71 -8.00 -0.82
N TRP A 11 7.65 -6.75 -0.41
CA TRP A 11 6.46 -5.94 -0.59
C TRP A 11 6.00 -5.97 -2.04
N ALA A 12 4.74 -6.34 -2.25
CA ALA A 12 4.08 -6.12 -3.53
C ALA A 12 3.99 -4.60 -3.73
N LYS A 13 4.28 -4.12 -4.92
CA LYS A 13 4.26 -2.68 -5.20
C LYS A 13 3.15 -2.36 -6.17
N ILE A 14 2.31 -1.39 -5.83
CA ILE A 14 1.31 -0.81 -6.72
C ILE A 14 1.65 0.65 -7.01
N HIS A 15 1.31 1.07 -8.22
CA HIS A 15 1.48 2.43 -8.72
C HIS A 15 0.12 3.01 -9.04
N SER A 16 -0.02 4.34 -8.94
CA SER A 16 -1.24 5.00 -9.41
C SER A 16 -1.36 4.82 -10.92
N ALA A 17 -2.58 4.61 -11.40
CA ALA A 17 -2.89 4.63 -12.83
C ALA A 17 -2.93 6.07 -13.38
N ARG A 18 -3.06 7.06 -12.49
CA ARG A 18 -2.91 8.48 -12.81
C ARG A 18 -1.43 8.85 -12.70
N ASP A 19 -1.05 9.99 -13.28
CA ASP A 19 0.32 10.53 -13.27
C ASP A 19 0.78 11.04 -11.87
N VAL A 20 0.30 10.41 -10.81
CA VAL A 20 0.63 10.69 -9.42
C VAL A 20 1.93 9.96 -9.08
N SER A 21 2.98 10.74 -8.86
CA SER A 21 4.29 10.24 -8.47
C SER A 21 4.28 9.61 -7.08
N GLY A 22 4.41 8.28 -7.03
CA GLY A 22 4.51 7.52 -5.80
C GLY A 22 4.34 6.02 -6.02
N ALA A 23 4.60 5.24 -4.98
CA ALA A 23 4.29 3.83 -4.96
C ALA A 23 3.77 3.42 -3.59
N ILE A 24 2.85 2.46 -3.55
CA ILE A 24 2.40 1.84 -2.32
C ILE A 24 2.97 0.42 -2.29
N ASN A 25 3.79 0.18 -1.30
CA ASN A 25 4.25 -1.15 -0.94
C ASN A 25 3.18 -1.81 -0.07
N LEU A 26 2.82 -3.06 -0.36
CA LEU A 26 1.82 -3.86 0.32
C LEU A 26 2.45 -5.14 0.87
N GLU A 27 2.06 -5.50 2.08
CA GLU A 27 2.37 -6.78 2.70
C GLU A 27 1.15 -7.27 3.48
N TRP A 28 0.79 -8.55 3.32
CA TRP A 28 -0.26 -9.16 4.11
C TRP A 28 0.36 -9.89 5.31
N HIS A 29 0.11 -9.38 6.51
CA HIS A 29 0.51 -10.05 7.74
C HIS A 29 -0.61 -11.02 8.16
N ALA A 30 -0.47 -12.28 7.79
CA ALA A 30 -1.53 -13.29 7.93
C ALA A 30 -1.96 -13.52 9.39
N ARG A 31 -1.01 -13.50 10.34
CA ARG A 31 -1.28 -13.77 11.76
C ARG A 31 -2.24 -12.77 12.40
N SER A 32 -2.07 -11.48 12.09
CA SER A 32 -2.97 -10.41 12.59
C SER A 32 -4.05 -10.03 11.59
N ARG A 33 -4.11 -10.69 10.42
CA ARG A 33 -5.00 -10.36 9.31
C ARG A 33 -4.93 -8.87 8.93
N THR A 34 -3.71 -8.34 8.87
CA THR A 34 -3.47 -6.91 8.63
C THR A 34 -2.82 -6.69 7.28
N LEU A 35 -3.40 -5.81 6.48
CA LEU A 35 -2.74 -5.30 5.27
C LEU A 35 -1.85 -4.13 5.68
N ILE A 36 -0.54 -4.36 5.68
CA ILE A 36 0.44 -3.32 5.97
C ILE A 36 0.76 -2.62 4.65
N CYS A 37 0.66 -1.29 4.67
CA CYS A 37 0.88 -0.44 3.51
C CYS A 37 1.95 0.59 3.82
N ARG A 38 2.90 0.77 2.91
CA ARG A 38 3.91 1.83 3.00
C ARG A 38 3.90 2.67 1.74
N VAL A 39 3.55 3.94 1.90
CA VAL A 39 3.60 4.94 0.83
C VAL A 39 5.03 5.44 0.69
N VAL A 40 5.54 5.42 -0.54
CA VAL A 40 6.87 5.91 -0.89
C VAL A 40 6.70 6.96 -1.98
N THR A 41 7.07 8.21 -1.69
CA THR A 41 7.12 9.30 -2.66
C THR A 41 8.57 9.71 -2.92
N LYS A 42 8.84 10.41 -4.03
CA LYS A 42 10.16 10.95 -4.38
C LYS A 42 10.08 12.47 -4.52
N LEU A 43 11.21 13.16 -4.30
CA LEU A 43 11.44 14.56 -4.69
C LEU A 43 10.37 15.55 -4.19
N GLY A 44 10.01 15.51 -2.91
CA GLY A 44 9.08 16.48 -2.32
C GLY A 44 7.60 16.27 -2.67
N ASN A 45 7.25 15.23 -3.44
CA ASN A 45 5.86 14.90 -3.72
C ASN A 45 5.13 14.55 -2.41
N LYS A 46 4.02 15.26 -2.17
CA LYS A 46 3.19 15.06 -0.98
C LYS A 46 2.41 13.74 -1.09
N PRO A 47 2.45 12.87 -0.08
CA PRO A 47 1.78 11.57 -0.13
C PRO A 47 0.25 11.67 0.01
N ASN A 48 -0.30 12.86 0.28
CA ASN A 48 -1.70 13.03 0.64
C ASN A 48 -2.67 12.48 -0.41
N SER A 49 -2.44 12.79 -1.70
CA SER A 49 -3.32 12.36 -2.78
C SER A 49 -3.29 10.85 -2.99
N ILE A 50 -2.11 10.23 -3.00
CA ILE A 50 -1.99 8.77 -3.17
C ILE A 50 -2.56 8.00 -1.97
N ILE A 51 -2.45 8.54 -0.75
CA ILE A 51 -3.10 7.97 0.45
C ILE A 51 -4.62 8.06 0.29
N GLY A 52 -5.15 9.23 -0.07
CA GLY A 52 -6.59 9.45 -0.22
C GLY A 52 -7.21 8.52 -1.26
N ASP A 53 -6.63 8.48 -2.46
CA ASP A 53 -7.11 7.62 -3.55
C ASP A 53 -7.09 6.14 -3.15
N PHE A 54 -6.05 5.71 -2.42
CA PHE A 54 -5.94 4.34 -1.95
C PHE A 54 -6.99 3.98 -0.90
N VAL A 55 -7.24 4.87 0.06
CA VAL A 55 -8.31 4.66 1.06
C VAL A 55 -9.68 4.61 0.39
N VAL A 56 -9.95 5.49 -0.57
CA VAL A 56 -11.19 5.46 -1.37
C VAL A 56 -11.34 4.12 -2.09
N TYR A 57 -10.28 3.63 -2.73
CA TYR A 57 -10.27 2.31 -3.38
C TYR A 57 -10.62 1.18 -2.40
N LEU A 58 -9.97 1.17 -1.23
CA LEU A 58 -10.17 0.13 -0.20
C LEU A 58 -11.60 0.12 0.31
N LEU A 59 -12.17 1.28 0.62
CA LEU A 59 -13.54 1.38 1.09
C LEU A 59 -14.52 0.97 -0.02
N ALA A 60 -14.35 1.47 -1.25
CA ALA A 60 -15.25 1.17 -2.36
C ALA A 60 -15.33 -0.33 -2.70
N ARG A 61 -14.24 -1.09 -2.56
CA ARG A 61 -14.17 -2.50 -3.01
C ARG A 61 -14.13 -3.51 -1.88
N HIS A 62 -13.72 -3.10 -0.69
CA HIS A 62 -13.42 -4.02 0.41
C HIS A 62 -13.97 -3.56 1.76
N GLN A 63 -14.85 -2.55 1.83
CA GLN A 63 -15.40 -2.03 3.09
C GLN A 63 -15.92 -3.12 4.05
N SER A 64 -16.63 -4.14 3.55
CA SER A 64 -17.20 -5.21 4.39
C SER A 64 -16.15 -6.09 5.07
N ARG A 65 -14.89 -6.02 4.62
CA ARG A 65 -13.75 -6.78 5.17
C ARG A 65 -12.85 -5.93 6.05
N ILE A 66 -13.07 -4.61 6.10
CA ILE A 66 -12.21 -3.66 6.81
C ILE A 66 -12.84 -3.37 8.17
N LEU A 67 -12.16 -3.82 9.22
CA LEU A 67 -12.55 -3.51 10.61
C LEU A 67 -12.07 -2.12 11.03
N ALA A 68 -10.84 -1.76 10.68
CA ALA A 68 -10.23 -0.49 11.05
C ALA A 68 -9.14 -0.09 10.04
N ILE A 69 -8.91 1.22 9.92
CA ILE A 69 -7.78 1.79 9.17
C ILE A 69 -6.96 2.63 10.15
N HIS A 70 -5.69 2.26 10.33
CA HIS A 70 -4.74 2.98 11.19
C HIS A 70 -3.73 3.73 10.32
N ILE A 71 -3.64 5.04 10.50
CA ILE A 71 -2.67 5.89 9.81
C ILE A 71 -1.61 6.31 10.82
N MET A 72 -0.36 5.93 10.57
CA MET A 72 0.79 6.30 11.39
C MET A 72 1.71 7.20 10.57
N ARG A 73 2.07 8.36 11.12
CA ARG A 73 3.03 9.28 10.53
C ARG A 73 4.28 9.34 11.42
N ARG A 74 5.46 9.32 10.80
CA ARG A 74 6.72 9.72 11.44
C ARG A 74 7.04 11.16 11.10
#